data_AF-A0A662KVI9-F1
#
_entry.id   AF-A0A662KVI9-F1
#
_cell.length_a   1.000
_cell.length_b   1.000
_cell.length_c   1.000
_cell.angle_alpha   90.00
_cell.angle_beta   90.00
_cell.angle_gamma   90.00
#
_symmetry.space_group_name_H-M   'P 1'
#
loop_
_entity.id
_entity.type
_entity.pdbx_description
1 polymer ?
#
loop_
_entity_poly.entity_id
_entity_poly.type
_entity_poly.pdbx_seq_one_letter_code
_entity_poly.pdbx_strand_id
1 'polypeptide(L)' 'MKVLYKNLKDGEIKLLIQNTDDCWHLYNIIEEGDLASAFTYRTKSQTD' A
#
# COMPACT_ATOMS: atom_id res chain seq x y z
N MET A 1 7.64 6.96 -7.98
CA MET A 1 6.53 6.00 -7.80
C MET A 1 6.27 5.35 -9.14
N LYS A 2 6.30 4.02 -9.21
CA LYS A 2 6.03 3.30 -10.46
C LYS A 2 4.76 2.49 -10.35
N VAL A 3 3.81 2.70 -11.26
CA VAL A 3 2.60 1.88 -11.35
C VAL A 3 2.96 0.55 -12.00
N LEU A 4 2.74 -0.55 -11.27
CA LEU A 4 2.99 -1.92 -11.76
C LEU A 4 1.72 -2.54 -12.36
N TYR A 5 0.57 -2.23 -11.78
CA TYR A 5 -0.72 -2.72 -12.21
C TYR A 5 -1.80 -1.70 -11.87
N LYS A 6 -2.80 -1.56 -12.75
CA LYS A 6 -3.92 -0.65 -12.57
C LYS A 6 -5.19 -1.27 -13.14
N ASN A 7 -6.16 -1.53 -12.28
CA ASN A 7 -7.48 -1.98 -12.66
C ASN A 7 -8.54 -1.11 -11.97
N LEU A 8 -9.02 -0.11 -12.71
CA LEU A 8 -10.02 0.84 -12.21
C LEU A 8 -11.43 0.24 -12.10
N LYS A 9 -11.71 -0.91 -12.72
CA LYS A 9 -13.02 -1.57 -12.60
C LYS A 9 -13.17 -2.23 -11.25
N ASP A 10 -12.09 -2.87 -10.78
CA ASP A 10 -12.06 -3.58 -9.51
C ASP A 10 -11.51 -2.70 -8.36
N GLY A 11 -11.09 -1.47 -8.66
CA GLY A 11 -10.54 -0.53 -7.67
C GLY A 11 -9.13 -0.88 -7.19
N GLU A 12 -8.40 -1.75 -7.89
CA GLU A 12 -7.08 -2.23 -7.46
C GLU A 12 -5.94 -1.53 -8.20
N ILE A 13 -4.94 -1.04 -7.46
CA ILE A 13 -3.72 -0.45 -7.98
C ILE A 13 -2.52 -1.04 -7.24
N LYS A 14 -1.50 -1.50 -7.98
CA LYS A 14 -0.21 -1.93 -7.41
C LYS A 14 0.88 -0.94 -7.78
N LEU A 15 1.62 -0.50 -6.78
CA LEU A 15 2.62 0.55 -6.88
C LEU A 15 3.96 0.05 -6.34
N LEU A 16 5.05 0.48 -6.95
CA LEU A 16 6.41 0.35 -6.42
C LEU A 16 6.88 1.72 -5.93
N ILE A 17 7.14 1.80 -4.63
CA ILE A 17 7.72 2.97 -3.96
C ILE A 17 9.22 2.99 -4.25
N GLN A 18 9.76 4.12 -4.71
CA GLN A 18 11.17 4.25 -5.10
C GLN A 18 11.93 5.27 -4.23
N ASN A 19 11.25 6.31 -3.74
CA ASN A 19 11.86 7.38 -2.94
C ASN A 19 10.89 7.88 -1.84
N THR A 20 11.37 8.81 -1.01
CA THR A 20 10.56 9.39 0.08
C THR A 20 9.42 10.27 -0.42
N ASP A 21 9.58 10.94 -1.56
CA ASP A 21 8.51 11.76 -2.14
C ASP A 21 7.28 10.91 -2.49
N ASP A 22 7.48 9.68 -2.93
CA ASP A 22 6.38 8.74 -3.20
C ASP A 22 5.51 8.50 -1.96
N CYS A 23 6.11 8.44 -0.77
CA CYS A 23 5.38 8.31 0.49
C CYS A 23 4.51 9.53 0.77
N TRP A 24 5.00 10.74 0.45
CA TRP A 24 4.20 11.97 0.56
C TRP A 24 3.00 11.94 -0.38
N HIS A 25 3.17 11.47 -1.62
CA HIS A 25 2.05 11.32 -2.55
C HIS A 25 1.03 10.30 -2.04
N LEU A 26 1.48 9.13 -1.57
CA LEU A 26 0.57 8.10 -1.04
C LEU A 26 -0.22 8.58 0.18
N TYR A 27 0.42 9.34 1.08
CA TYR A 27 -0.24 9.93 2.24
C TYR A 27 -1.42 10.82 1.85
N ASN A 28 -1.32 11.55 0.74
CA ASN A 28 -2.39 12.43 0.25
C ASN A 28 -3.44 11.72 -0.62
N ILE A 29 -3.21 10.48 -1.04
CA ILE A 29 -4.10 9.72 -1.93
C ILE A 29 -4.95 8.72 -1.14
N ILE A 30 -4.37 8.08 -0.12
CA ILE A 30 -5.05 7.04 0.66
C ILE A 30 -6.14 7.68 1.51
N GLU A 31 -7.36 7.17 1.40
CA GLU A 31 -8.50 7.63 2.19
C GLU A 31 -8.90 6.59 3.26
N GLU A 32 -9.67 7.04 4.25
CA GLU A 32 -10.24 6.14 5.26
C GLU A 32 -11.18 5.12 4.58
N GLY A 33 -10.95 3.83 4.83
CA GLY A 33 -11.70 2.74 4.23
C GLY A 33 -10.96 2.00 3.10
N ASP A 34 -9.86 2.55 2.61
CA ASP A 34 -9.00 1.86 1.64
C ASP A 34 -8.28 0.66 2.27
N LEU A 35 -8.11 -0.41 1.47
CA LEU A 35 -7.40 -1.62 1.88
C LEU A 35 -5.99 -1.63 1.27
N ALA A 36 -4.98 -1.48 2.12
CA ALA A 36 -3.58 -1.60 1.74
C ALA A 36 -3.02 -2.99 2.06
N SER A 37 -2.25 -3.54 1.13
CA SER A 37 -1.53 -4.80 1.30
C SER A 37 -0.07 -4.63 0.92
N ALA A 38 0.83 -5.11 1.77
CA ALA A 38 2.26 -5.11 1.53
C ALA A 38 2.90 -6.30 2.25
N PHE A 39 4.13 -6.63 1.86
CA PHE A 39 4.92 -7.59 2.60
C PHE A 39 5.35 -6.97 3.94
N THR A 40 4.83 -7.52 5.04
CA THR A 40 5.06 -7.00 6.39
C THR A 40 5.47 -8.14 7.31
N TYR A 41 6.21 -7.80 8.37
CA TYR A 41 6.57 -8.72 9.42
C TYR A 41 5.71 -8.43 10.65
N ARG A 42 5.04 -9.44 11.17
CA ARG A 42 4.28 -9.37 12.42
C ARG A 42 4.79 -10.43 13.39
N THR A 43 5.20 -10.01 14.57
CA THR A 43 5.58 -10.95 15.64
C THR A 43 4.33 -11.70 16.10
N LYS A 44 4.42 -13.02 16.20
CA LYS A 44 3.35 -13.81 16.81
C LYS A 44 3.35 -13.52 18.30
N SER A 45 2.21 -13.05 18.84
CA SER A 45 1.99 -13.09 20.28
C SER A 45 2.03 -14.56 20.70
N GLN A 46 2.95 -14.89 21.60
CA GLN A 46 3.00 -16.20 22.23
C GLN A 46 1.75 -16.29 23.10
N THR A 47 0.75 -17.04 22.65
CA THR A 47 -0.38 -17.44 23.50
C THR A 47 0.06 -18.70 24.24
N ASP A 48 0.14 -18.61 25.57
CA ASP A 48 0.28 -19.75 26.49
C ASP A 48 -0.87 -20.75 26.36
#